data_AF-A0A5A7TS81-F1
#
_entry.id   AF-A0A5A7TS81-F1
#
_cell.length_a   1.000
_cell.length_b   1.000
_cell.length_c   1.000
_cell.angle_alpha   90.00
_cell.angle_beta   90.00
_cell.angle_gamma   90.00
#
_symmetry.space_group_name_H-M   'P 1'
#
loop_
_entity.id
_entity.type
_entity.pdbx_description
1 polymer ?
#
loop_
_entity_poly.entity_id
_entity_poly.type
_entity_poly.pdbx_seq_one_letter_code
_entity_poly.pdbx_strand_id
1 'polypeptide(L)'
;MASFSLPFFSLFLFAAASSTVFYIAGRFLLLPFSLFHLLFHFSPFIFTPFFFLFFADSQSFIGVNYGQLSDNLPPPSSTANLLRSTSISKIRLYNADPLIIKSLANSGLGIVIGIANGDIPALASNPNSAAQWINTNLNPYYPASNILLITVGNEVMSSMDQNLISQLVPAMRNVQNAVNAASLGGKVKVSTVHSMAVLSQSDPPSSGRINPMFETTMKAVVEFLKENESPFAINPYPFFAYQSDPRDETLAFCLFQPNSGRVDSGNGIKYMNMFDAQVSETSTLRKSISPPFILSKIN
;
A
#
# COMPACT_ATOMS: atom_id res chain seq x y z
N MET A 1 -11.52 24.90 29.00
CA MET A 1 -12.28 24.29 27.89
C MET A 1 -11.46 23.13 27.38
N ALA A 2 -11.93 21.91 27.65
CA ALA A 2 -11.22 20.68 27.30
C ALA A 2 -11.26 20.47 25.78
N SER A 3 -10.08 20.36 25.17
CA SER A 3 -9.91 19.96 23.78
C SER A 3 -10.14 18.46 23.66
N PHE A 4 -11.27 18.08 23.05
CA PHE A 4 -11.52 16.70 22.64
C PHE A 4 -10.58 16.35 21.49
N SER A 5 -9.55 15.54 21.75
CA SER A 5 -8.83 14.80 20.72
C SER A 5 -9.64 13.57 20.35
N LEU A 6 -10.28 13.60 19.18
CA LEU A 6 -10.82 12.39 18.56
C LEU A 6 -9.65 11.53 18.08
N PRO A 7 -9.60 10.23 18.40
CA PRO A 7 -8.65 9.32 17.78
C PRO A 7 -9.04 9.16 16.30
N PHE A 8 -8.27 9.77 15.41
CA PHE A 8 -8.42 9.56 13.97
C PHE A 8 -8.00 8.13 13.62
N PHE A 9 -8.98 7.28 13.30
CA PHE A 9 -8.73 6.06 12.53
C PHE A 9 -8.53 6.45 11.07
N SER A 10 -7.28 6.49 10.61
CA SER A 10 -6.98 6.60 9.18
C SER A 10 -6.97 5.20 8.57
N LEU A 11 -7.87 4.97 7.60
CA LEU A 11 -7.98 3.74 6.83
C LEU A 11 -6.85 3.71 5.79
N PHE A 12 -5.97 2.72 5.88
CA PHE A 12 -4.91 2.52 4.90
C PHE A 12 -5.37 1.45 3.90
N LEU A 13 -5.52 1.84 2.63
CA LEU A 13 -5.82 0.90 1.54
C LEU A 13 -4.52 0.54 0.81
N PHE A 14 -4.19 -0.73 0.76
CA PHE A 14 -3.14 -1.22 -0.15
C PHE A 14 -3.74 -1.38 -1.55
N ALA A 15 -3.44 -0.45 -2.45
CA ALA A 15 -3.72 -0.63 -3.87
C ALA A 15 -2.70 -1.60 -4.49
N ALA A 16 -3.00 -2.90 -4.47
CA ALA A 16 -2.39 -3.86 -5.37
C ALA A 16 -3.30 -4.01 -6.58
N ALA A 17 -2.90 -3.47 -7.73
CA ALA A 17 -3.59 -3.70 -8.99
C ALA A 17 -3.42 -5.17 -9.39
N SER A 18 -4.38 -6.02 -9.04
CA SER A 18 -4.51 -7.36 -9.60
C SER A 18 -5.91 -7.52 -10.17
N SER A 19 -6.01 -7.26 -11.48
CA SER A 19 -7.10 -7.76 -12.29
C SER A 19 -6.57 -8.06 -13.67
N THR A 20 -6.14 -9.31 -13.88
CA THR A 20 -6.06 -9.90 -15.22
C THR A 20 -7.32 -10.71 -15.44
N VAL A 21 -8.32 -10.11 -16.09
CA VAL A 21 -9.40 -10.86 -16.74
C VAL A 21 -8.84 -11.33 -18.08
N PHE A 22 -8.76 -12.64 -18.28
CA PHE A 22 -8.49 -13.19 -19.60
C PHE A 22 -9.74 -13.02 -20.46
N TYR A 23 -9.65 -12.15 -21.46
CA TYR A 23 -10.63 -12.03 -22.53
C TYR A 23 -10.27 -13.08 -23.60
N ILE A 24 -10.96 -14.23 -23.59
CA ILE A 24 -10.89 -15.20 -24.69
C ILE A 24 -12.26 -15.23 -25.36
N ALA A 25 -12.28 -14.66 -26.56
CA ALA A 25 -13.17 -14.89 -27.69
C ALA A 25 -14.63 -15.35 -27.43
N GLY A 26 -15.54 -14.37 -27.50
CA GLY A 26 -16.65 -14.44 -28.47
C GLY A 26 -17.93 -15.19 -28.07
N ARG A 27 -18.98 -14.42 -27.79
CA ARG A 27 -20.42 -14.76 -27.86
C ARG A 27 -20.92 -15.90 -26.97
N PHE A 28 -21.70 -15.54 -25.95
CA PHE A 28 -22.71 -16.43 -25.38
C PHE A 28 -23.81 -16.68 -26.41
N LEU A 29 -23.87 -17.88 -26.98
CA LEU A 29 -25.08 -18.44 -27.58
C LEU A 29 -25.73 -19.32 -26.52
N LEU A 30 -26.89 -18.91 -26.00
CA LEU A 30 -27.73 -19.78 -25.18
C LEU A 30 -28.36 -20.83 -26.11
N LEU A 31 -27.86 -22.06 -26.06
CA LEU A 31 -28.53 -23.20 -26.66
C LEU A 31 -29.43 -23.88 -25.61
N PRO A 32 -30.69 -24.22 -25.96
CA PRO A 32 -31.62 -24.86 -25.04
C PRO A 32 -31.18 -26.28 -24.67
N PHE A 33 -31.53 -26.68 -23.44
CA PHE A 33 -31.08 -27.87 -22.69
C PHE A 33 -31.39 -29.24 -23.32
N SER A 34 -31.90 -29.31 -24.55
CA SER A 34 -32.50 -30.51 -25.14
C SER A 34 -31.64 -31.25 -26.15
N LEU A 35 -30.31 -31.02 -26.20
CA LEU A 35 -29.42 -31.73 -27.14
C LEU A 35 -28.20 -32.41 -26.47
N PHE A 36 -28.29 -32.76 -25.19
CA PHE A 36 -27.18 -33.36 -24.43
C PHE A 36 -27.24 -34.91 -24.32
N HIS A 37 -28.04 -35.59 -25.13
CA HIS A 37 -28.28 -37.05 -24.99
C HIS A 37 -27.87 -37.90 -26.19
N LEU A 38 -27.02 -37.39 -27.08
CA LEU A 38 -26.51 -38.21 -28.18
C LEU A 38 -25.01 -37.98 -28.32
N LEU A 39 -24.21 -38.68 -27.51
CA LEU A 39 -22.80 -39.04 -27.75
C LEU A 39 -22.15 -39.65 -26.48
N PHE A 40 -22.74 -40.68 -25.86
CA PHE A 40 -22.04 -41.48 -24.84
C PHE A 40 -22.44 -42.96 -24.93
N HIS A 41 -22.06 -43.60 -26.02
CA HIS A 41 -21.82 -45.03 -26.04
C HIS A 41 -20.44 -45.24 -26.63
N PHE A 42 -19.42 -45.35 -25.79
CA PHE A 42 -18.28 -46.26 -25.89
C PHE A 42 -17.27 -45.95 -24.77
N SER A 43 -16.94 -46.98 -23.98
CA SER A 43 -15.82 -47.11 -23.04
C SER A 43 -15.93 -46.47 -21.63
N PRO A 44 -15.97 -47.28 -20.54
CA PRO A 44 -15.91 -46.82 -19.16
C PRO A 44 -14.44 -46.69 -18.72
N PHE A 45 -13.67 -45.83 -19.37
CA PHE A 45 -12.37 -45.39 -18.86
C PHE A 45 -12.50 -43.96 -18.36
N ILE A 46 -12.87 -43.85 -17.08
CA ILE A 46 -12.46 -42.84 -16.09
C ILE A 46 -11.92 -41.55 -16.71
N PHE A 47 -12.82 -40.65 -17.12
CA PHE A 47 -12.54 -39.22 -17.22
C PHE A 47 -13.22 -38.54 -16.04
N THR A 48 -12.58 -38.56 -14.87
CA THR A 48 -12.92 -37.64 -13.78
C THR A 48 -12.29 -36.30 -14.15
N PRO A 49 -13.07 -35.25 -14.50
CA PRO A 49 -12.48 -33.93 -14.65
C PRO A 49 -12.00 -33.49 -13.26
N PHE A 50 -10.68 -33.37 -13.09
CA PHE A 50 -10.08 -32.76 -11.92
C PHE A 50 -10.46 -31.27 -11.96
N PHE A 51 -11.60 -30.93 -11.36
CA PHE A 51 -12.00 -29.55 -11.13
C PHE A 51 -11.05 -29.00 -10.06
N PHE A 52 -9.92 -28.42 -10.48
CA PHE A 52 -9.14 -27.55 -9.61
C PHE A 52 -9.98 -26.31 -9.33
N LEU A 53 -10.70 -26.33 -8.20
CA LEU A 53 -11.23 -25.13 -7.59
C LEU A 53 -10.03 -24.27 -7.18
N PHE A 54 -9.62 -23.35 -8.06
CA PHE A 54 -8.78 -22.24 -7.65
C PHE A 54 -9.63 -21.36 -6.73
N PHE A 55 -9.51 -21.58 -5.42
CA PHE A 55 -9.92 -20.58 -4.46
C PHE A 55 -9.01 -19.36 -4.69
N ALA A 56 -9.56 -18.33 -5.32
CA ALA A 56 -8.91 -17.02 -5.28
C ALA A 56 -9.05 -16.51 -3.84
N ASP A 57 -7.98 -16.61 -3.06
CA ASP A 57 -7.91 -15.94 -1.77
C ASP A 57 -8.06 -14.43 -2.00
N SER A 58 -9.20 -13.87 -1.61
CA SER A 58 -9.38 -12.43 -1.56
C SER A 58 -8.51 -11.90 -0.43
N GLN A 59 -7.38 -11.28 -0.78
CA GLN A 59 -6.59 -10.53 0.17
C GLN A 59 -7.46 -9.41 0.74
N SER A 60 -7.70 -9.41 2.06
CA SER A 60 -8.40 -8.29 2.71
C SER A 60 -7.60 -7.01 2.43
N PHE A 61 -8.24 -6.05 1.77
CA PHE A 61 -7.61 -4.81 1.28
C PHE A 61 -7.45 -3.74 2.36
N ILE A 62 -8.05 -3.97 3.53
CA ILE A 62 -8.22 -2.97 4.57
C ILE A 62 -7.23 -3.19 5.70
N GLY A 63 -6.48 -2.14 6.01
CA GLY A 63 -5.63 -2.05 7.20
C GLY A 63 -5.93 -0.82 8.05
N VAL A 64 -5.37 -0.80 9.26
CA VAL A 64 -5.48 0.33 10.19
C VAL A 64 -4.11 0.80 10.67
N ASN A 65 -4.01 2.10 10.93
CA ASN A 65 -2.84 2.69 11.56
C ASN A 65 -2.94 2.57 13.09
N TYR A 66 -1.90 2.04 13.74
CA TYR A 66 -1.80 2.01 15.20
C TYR A 66 -1.00 3.22 15.69
N GLY A 67 -1.72 4.30 16.00
CA GLY A 67 -1.15 5.48 16.67
C GLY A 67 -0.93 5.24 18.17
N GLN A 68 0.20 5.70 18.69
CA GLN A 68 0.61 5.51 20.09
C GLN A 68 0.69 6.81 20.90
N LEU A 69 0.46 7.97 20.27
CA LEU A 69 0.59 9.28 20.90
C LEU A 69 -0.69 9.64 21.68
N SER A 70 -0.85 9.03 22.85
CA SER A 70 -1.96 9.24 23.79
C SER A 70 -1.61 8.65 25.16
N ASP A 71 -2.26 9.10 26.23
CA ASP A 71 -2.02 8.72 27.62
C ASP A 71 -2.99 7.65 28.16
N ASN A 72 -3.96 7.21 27.37
CA ASN A 72 -5.05 6.32 27.81
C ASN A 72 -5.32 5.14 26.85
N LEU A 73 -4.35 4.78 26.03
CA LEU A 73 -4.50 3.67 25.08
C LEU A 73 -4.56 2.31 25.81
N PRO A 74 -5.37 1.36 25.29
CA PRO A 74 -5.34 -0.02 25.77
C PRO A 74 -3.94 -0.65 25.63
N PRO A 75 -3.61 -1.64 26.47
CA PRO A 75 -2.35 -2.35 26.34
C PRO A 75 -2.29 -3.09 24.99
N PRO A 76 -1.09 -3.32 24.42
CA PRO A 76 -0.94 -3.92 23.09
C PRO A 76 -1.67 -5.25 22.88
N SER A 77 -1.72 -6.10 23.90
CA SER A 77 -2.45 -7.38 23.86
C SER A 77 -3.96 -7.20 23.65
N SER A 78 -4.56 -6.19 24.29
CA SER A 78 -5.98 -5.86 24.10
C SER A 78 -6.25 -5.37 22.68
N THR A 79 -5.37 -4.52 22.14
CA THR A 79 -5.46 -4.07 20.73
C THR A 79 -5.31 -5.23 19.77
N ALA A 80 -4.36 -6.14 20.00
CA ALA A 80 -4.18 -7.34 19.18
C ALA A 80 -5.43 -8.23 19.20
N ASN A 81 -6.07 -8.41 20.36
CA ASN A 81 -7.32 -9.16 20.48
C ASN A 81 -8.49 -8.46 19.76
N LEU A 82 -8.59 -7.14 19.87
CA LEU A 82 -9.58 -6.36 19.14
C LEU A 82 -9.40 -6.56 17.63
N LEU A 83 -8.18 -6.44 17.11
CA LEU A 83 -7.92 -6.62 15.68
C LEU A 83 -8.29 -8.03 15.20
N ARG A 84 -7.97 -9.07 15.99
CA ARG A 84 -8.37 -10.46 15.71
C ARG A 84 -9.89 -10.66 15.68
N SER A 85 -10.67 -9.84 16.38
CA SER A 85 -12.14 -9.88 16.33
C SER A 85 -12.77 -9.15 15.15
N THR A 86 -11.97 -8.59 14.24
CA THR A 86 -12.44 -7.83 13.07
C THR A 86 -11.98 -8.47 11.76
N SER A 87 -12.46 -7.95 10.62
CA SER A 87 -11.99 -8.34 9.28
C SER A 87 -10.71 -7.62 8.84
N ILE A 88 -10.10 -6.81 9.73
CA ILE A 88 -8.84 -6.10 9.46
C ILE A 88 -7.73 -7.14 9.35
N SER A 89 -6.98 -7.10 8.25
CA SER A 89 -5.89 -8.05 7.99
C SER A 89 -4.50 -7.43 8.02
N LYS A 90 -4.42 -6.09 8.07
CA LYS A 90 -3.16 -5.35 8.03
C LYS A 90 -3.11 -4.25 9.08
N ILE A 91 -1.93 -4.03 9.63
CA ILE A 91 -1.67 -2.97 10.60
C ILE A 91 -0.40 -2.22 10.25
N ARG A 92 -0.46 -0.89 10.35
CA ARG A 92 0.72 -0.03 10.21
C ARG A 92 1.13 0.51 11.57
N LEU A 93 2.38 0.25 11.93
CA LEU A 93 3.06 0.82 13.08
C LEU A 93 3.97 1.95 12.61
N TYR A 94 4.02 3.06 13.34
CA TYR A 94 4.89 4.20 13.02
C TYR A 94 6.33 4.02 13.55
N ASN A 95 6.55 3.03 14.41
CA ASN A 95 7.82 2.66 15.01
C ASN A 95 7.91 1.13 15.15
N ALA A 96 9.04 0.63 15.63
CA ALA A 96 9.27 -0.78 15.90
C ALA A 96 9.11 -1.14 17.40
N ASP A 97 7.98 -0.77 18.01
CA ASP A 97 7.74 -1.10 19.42
C ASP A 97 7.73 -2.63 19.65
N PRO A 98 8.63 -3.16 20.49
CA PRO A 98 8.80 -4.59 20.68
C PRO A 98 7.61 -5.27 21.36
N LEU A 99 6.89 -4.56 22.24
CA LEU A 99 5.72 -5.09 22.94
C LEU A 99 4.54 -5.21 21.98
N ILE A 100 4.37 -4.23 21.09
CA ILE A 100 3.30 -4.26 20.08
C ILE A 100 3.57 -5.34 19.06
N ILE A 101 4.77 -5.39 18.46
CA ILE A 101 5.10 -6.42 17.46
C ILE A 101 4.91 -7.81 18.07
N LYS A 102 5.43 -8.06 19.28
CA LYS A 102 5.27 -9.34 19.96
C LYS A 102 3.81 -9.70 20.26
N SER A 103 2.96 -8.72 20.61
CA SER A 103 1.53 -8.97 20.87
C SER A 103 0.75 -9.43 19.62
N LEU A 104 1.25 -9.05 18.44
CA LEU A 104 0.68 -9.40 17.13
C LEU A 104 1.21 -10.74 16.59
N ALA A 105 2.15 -11.39 17.30
CA ALA A 105 2.66 -12.69 16.90
C ALA A 105 1.52 -13.72 16.74
N ASN A 106 1.62 -14.55 15.71
CA ASN A 106 0.67 -15.60 15.32
C ASN A 106 -0.78 -15.10 15.16
N SER A 107 -0.99 -13.80 14.92
CA SER A 107 -2.32 -13.24 14.67
C SER A 107 -2.82 -13.42 13.23
N GLY A 108 -1.91 -13.71 12.30
CA GLY A 108 -2.20 -13.68 10.86
C GLY A 108 -2.21 -12.28 10.24
N LEU A 109 -2.12 -11.22 11.05
CA LEU A 109 -2.08 -9.83 10.56
C LEU A 109 -0.77 -9.54 9.83
N GLY A 110 -0.86 -8.93 8.65
CA GLY A 110 0.27 -8.34 7.96
C GLY A 110 0.72 -7.03 8.63
N ILE A 111 1.99 -6.92 8.97
CA ILE A 111 2.53 -5.79 9.73
C ILE A 111 3.41 -4.92 8.83
N VAL A 112 3.13 -3.61 8.83
CA VAL A 112 4.01 -2.58 8.27
C VAL A 112 4.71 -1.87 9.43
N ILE A 113 6.03 -1.79 9.41
CA ILE A 113 6.82 -1.13 10.48
C ILE A 113 7.49 0.13 9.92
N GLY A 114 7.26 1.25 10.58
CA GLY A 114 7.93 2.52 10.31
C GLY A 114 9.30 2.63 10.98
N ILE A 115 10.27 3.11 10.21
CA ILE A 115 11.50 3.72 10.71
C ILE A 115 11.24 5.22 10.81
N ALA A 116 11.60 5.82 11.95
CA ALA A 116 11.35 7.24 12.18
C ALA A 116 12.24 8.12 11.28
N ASN A 117 11.77 9.34 10.97
CA ASN A 117 12.54 10.28 10.17
C ASN A 117 13.92 10.60 10.79
N GLY A 118 14.00 10.63 12.13
CA GLY A 118 15.25 10.88 12.85
C GLY A 118 16.33 9.79 12.70
N ASP A 119 15.95 8.57 12.30
CA ASP A 119 16.90 7.46 12.12
C ASP A 119 17.55 7.46 10.73
N ILE A 120 16.95 8.18 9.76
CA ILE A 120 17.39 8.20 8.36
C ILE A 120 18.88 8.58 8.22
N PRO A 121 19.40 9.63 8.88
CA PRO A 121 20.82 10.02 8.72
C PRO A 121 21.80 8.91 9.13
N ALA A 122 21.51 8.20 10.23
CA ALA A 122 22.36 7.12 10.73
C ALA A 122 22.32 5.89 9.82
N LEU A 123 21.13 5.59 9.26
CA LEU A 123 20.93 4.49 8.32
C LEU A 123 21.55 4.78 6.94
N ALA A 124 21.51 6.03 6.50
CA ALA A 124 22.09 6.46 5.23
C ALA A 124 23.62 6.40 5.25
N SER A 125 24.23 6.89 6.33
CA SER A 125 25.68 7.05 6.45
C SER A 125 26.43 5.76 6.76
N ASN A 126 25.78 4.78 7.40
CA ASN A 126 26.45 3.56 7.87
C ASN A 126 25.59 2.31 7.65
N PRO A 127 25.97 1.40 6.74
CA PRO A 127 25.27 0.13 6.52
C PRO A 127 25.14 -0.73 7.79
N ASN A 128 26.09 -0.64 8.74
CA ASN A 128 26.01 -1.37 10.01
C ASN A 128 24.85 -0.89 10.88
N SER A 129 24.47 0.39 10.79
CA SER A 129 23.27 0.92 11.48
C SER A 129 22.01 0.22 10.97
N ALA A 130 21.92 -0.01 9.65
CA ALA A 130 20.79 -0.72 9.05
C ALA A 130 20.78 -2.20 9.43
N ALA A 131 21.95 -2.86 9.42
CA ALA A 131 22.08 -4.23 9.89
C ALA A 131 21.66 -4.38 11.36
N GLN A 132 22.08 -3.45 12.22
CA GLN A 132 21.69 -3.44 13.63
C GLN A 132 20.19 -3.19 13.80
N TRP A 133 19.61 -2.28 13.01
CA TRP A 133 18.17 -2.04 13.04
C TRP A 133 17.39 -3.32 12.69
N ILE A 134 17.78 -4.04 11.63
CA ILE A 134 17.16 -5.32 11.25
C ILE A 134 17.33 -6.39 12.33
N ASN A 135 18.53 -6.52 12.90
CA ASN A 135 18.79 -7.47 13.99
C ASN A 135 17.99 -7.19 15.26
N THR A 136 17.63 -5.93 15.50
CA THR A 136 16.89 -5.52 16.70
C THR A 136 15.38 -5.58 16.48
N ASN A 137 14.91 -5.14 15.30
CA ASN A 137 13.51 -4.79 15.07
C ASN A 137 12.77 -5.75 14.13
N LEU A 138 13.49 -6.61 13.38
CA LEU A 138 12.90 -7.57 12.46
C LEU A 138 13.16 -9.02 12.89
N ASN A 139 14.44 -9.39 13.01
CA ASN A 139 14.86 -10.77 13.20
C ASN A 139 14.27 -11.46 14.45
N PRO A 140 14.13 -10.78 15.62
CA PRO A 140 13.57 -11.43 16.81
C PRO A 140 12.09 -11.76 16.70
N TYR A 141 11.37 -11.15 15.75
CA TYR A 141 9.91 -11.24 15.66
C TYR A 141 9.42 -12.04 14.46
N TYR A 142 10.20 -12.10 13.39
CA TYR A 142 9.87 -12.85 12.18
C TYR A 142 10.22 -14.34 12.33
N PRO A 143 9.40 -15.30 11.86
CA PRO A 143 8.13 -15.13 11.12
C PRO A 143 6.88 -15.07 12.01
N ALA A 144 7.01 -15.22 13.34
CA ALA A 144 5.85 -15.26 14.23
C ALA A 144 4.98 -14.00 14.08
N SER A 145 5.61 -12.83 13.97
CA SER A 145 4.98 -11.59 13.55
C SER A 145 5.17 -11.43 12.04
N ASN A 146 4.08 -11.44 11.28
CA ASN A 146 4.10 -11.41 9.82
C ASN A 146 4.41 -10.00 9.30
N ILE A 147 5.68 -9.59 9.42
CA ILE A 147 6.17 -8.29 8.95
C ILE A 147 6.32 -8.36 7.43
N LEU A 148 5.56 -7.54 6.71
CA LEU A 148 5.49 -7.52 5.25
C LEU A 148 6.31 -6.39 4.63
N LEU A 149 6.36 -5.24 5.31
CA LEU A 149 6.89 -4.00 4.76
C LEU A 149 7.57 -3.17 5.85
N ILE A 150 8.75 -2.67 5.55
CA ILE A 150 9.44 -1.63 6.34
C ILE A 150 9.33 -0.32 5.56
N THR A 151 8.84 0.75 6.20
CA THR A 151 8.80 2.08 5.62
C THR A 151 9.89 2.97 6.22
N VAL A 152 10.86 3.38 5.42
CA VAL A 152 11.92 4.33 5.81
C VAL A 152 11.37 5.74 5.77
N GLY A 153 11.05 6.26 6.95
CA GLY A 153 10.44 7.58 7.11
C GLY A 153 8.96 7.64 6.77
N ASN A 154 8.36 8.78 7.14
CA ASN A 154 6.99 9.16 6.86
C ASN A 154 6.94 10.62 6.43
N GLU A 155 6.46 10.85 5.22
CA GLU A 155 6.28 12.15 4.58
C GLU A 155 7.55 13.01 4.59
N VAL A 156 8.71 12.39 4.34
CA VAL A 156 10.03 13.03 4.44
C VAL A 156 10.12 14.29 3.57
N MET A 157 9.55 14.27 2.36
CA MET A 157 9.53 15.44 1.47
C MET A 157 8.79 16.63 2.07
N SER A 158 7.80 16.39 2.93
CA SER A 158 7.04 17.45 3.60
C SER A 158 7.82 18.14 4.72
N SER A 159 8.99 17.63 5.13
CA SER A 159 9.85 18.34 6.10
C SER A 159 10.56 19.55 5.49
N MET A 160 10.68 19.60 4.15
CA MET A 160 11.46 20.59 3.40
C MET A 160 12.95 20.65 3.77
N ASP A 161 13.44 19.70 4.56
CA ASP A 161 14.85 19.56 4.93
C ASP A 161 15.59 18.80 3.82
N GLN A 162 16.35 19.54 3.02
CA GLN A 162 17.10 18.99 1.88
C GLN A 162 18.15 17.97 2.30
N ASN A 163 18.75 18.12 3.49
CA ASN A 163 19.71 17.16 4.00
C ASN A 163 19.02 15.82 4.27
N LEU A 164 17.90 15.85 5.00
CA LEU A 164 17.11 14.65 5.28
C LEU A 164 16.57 13.98 4.00
N ILE A 165 16.04 14.79 3.06
CA ILE A 165 15.51 14.30 1.78
C ILE A 165 16.60 13.60 0.96
N SER A 166 17.82 14.17 0.91
CA SER A 166 18.94 13.58 0.16
C SER A 166 19.42 12.24 0.73
N GLN A 167 19.20 12.01 2.02
CA GLN A 167 19.63 10.80 2.74
C GLN A 167 18.60 9.65 2.65
N LEU A 168 17.39 9.92 2.18
CA LEU A 168 16.30 8.94 2.14
C LEU A 168 16.65 7.69 1.31
N VAL A 169 17.05 7.87 0.04
CA VAL A 169 17.35 6.74 -0.85
C VAL A 169 18.56 5.93 -0.39
N PRO A 170 19.69 6.55 0.05
CA PRO A 170 20.78 5.81 0.69
C PRO A 170 20.32 4.96 1.89
N ALA A 171 19.49 5.51 2.78
CA ALA A 171 18.94 4.76 3.90
C ALA A 171 18.09 3.57 3.44
N MET A 172 17.20 3.78 2.45
CA MET A 172 16.38 2.71 1.86
C MET A 172 17.24 1.58 1.27
N ARG A 173 18.31 1.92 0.55
CA ARG A 173 19.25 0.93 0.00
C ARG A 173 19.96 0.14 1.10
N ASN A 174 20.44 0.79 2.15
CA ASN A 174 21.09 0.11 3.27
C ASN A 174 20.14 -0.82 4.03
N VAL A 175 18.90 -0.39 4.27
CA VAL A 175 17.86 -1.23 4.91
C VAL A 175 17.52 -2.42 4.02
N GLN A 176 17.35 -2.24 2.72
CA GLN A 176 17.08 -3.35 1.78
C GLN A 176 18.24 -4.35 1.73
N ASN A 177 19.48 -3.87 1.71
CA ASN A 177 20.66 -4.73 1.76
C ASN A 177 20.71 -5.54 3.05
N ALA A 178 20.38 -4.94 4.20
CA ALA A 178 20.32 -5.64 5.47
C ALA A 178 19.19 -6.69 5.51
N VAL A 179 18.02 -6.39 4.95
CA VAL A 179 16.93 -7.37 4.77
C VAL A 179 17.36 -8.55 3.89
N ASN A 180 18.06 -8.26 2.80
CA ASN A 180 18.60 -9.29 1.90
C ASN A 180 19.64 -10.16 2.62
N ALA A 181 20.55 -9.55 3.38
CA ALA A 181 21.57 -10.25 4.18
C ALA A 181 20.94 -11.14 5.27
N ALA A 182 19.78 -10.77 5.80
CA ALA A 182 18.99 -11.59 6.71
C ALA A 182 18.22 -12.74 6.01
N SER A 183 18.41 -12.95 4.70
CA SER A 183 17.65 -13.92 3.88
C SER A 183 16.14 -13.69 3.88
N LEU A 184 15.73 -12.44 4.08
CA LEU A 184 14.34 -11.98 4.05
C LEU A 184 14.01 -11.15 2.80
N GLY A 185 14.97 -11.02 1.88
CA GLY A 185 14.75 -10.43 0.55
C GLY A 185 13.58 -11.09 -0.17
N GLY A 186 12.70 -10.28 -0.76
CA GLY A 186 11.46 -10.73 -1.39
C GLY A 186 10.31 -11.02 -0.41
N LYS A 187 10.60 -11.43 0.83
CA LYS A 187 9.58 -11.68 1.87
C LYS A 187 9.18 -10.41 2.62
N VAL A 188 10.17 -9.59 2.95
CA VAL A 188 9.98 -8.28 3.59
C VAL A 188 10.42 -7.22 2.59
N LYS A 189 9.50 -6.33 2.21
CA LYS A 189 9.79 -5.24 1.26
C LYS A 189 10.23 -3.99 2.01
N VAL A 190 10.94 -3.10 1.33
CA VAL A 190 11.32 -1.77 1.84
C VAL A 190 10.70 -0.69 0.96
N SER A 191 10.07 0.31 1.59
CA SER A 191 9.49 1.48 0.92
C SER A 191 9.67 2.73 1.78
N THR A 192 8.99 3.82 1.40
CA THR A 192 8.85 5.05 2.17
C THR A 192 7.42 5.57 1.99
N VAL A 193 6.89 6.30 2.97
CA VAL A 193 5.52 6.84 2.89
C VAL A 193 5.55 8.29 2.46
N HIS A 194 4.81 8.62 1.41
CA HIS A 194 4.67 9.99 0.89
C HIS A 194 3.35 10.62 1.31
N SER A 195 3.29 11.95 1.32
CA SER A 195 2.03 12.70 1.28
C SER A 195 1.68 13.01 -0.18
N MET A 196 0.45 13.48 -0.43
CA MET A 196 0.08 14.00 -1.75
C MET A 196 0.89 15.26 -2.15
N ALA A 197 1.55 15.94 -1.21
CA ALA A 197 2.33 17.15 -1.45
C ALA A 197 3.63 16.92 -2.25
N VAL A 198 3.96 15.66 -2.58
CA VAL A 198 5.02 15.35 -3.55
C VAL A 198 4.64 15.80 -4.97
N LEU A 199 3.35 16.06 -5.23
CA LEU A 199 2.84 16.59 -6.49
C LEU A 199 2.72 18.12 -6.43
N SER A 200 3.17 18.80 -7.49
CA SER A 200 2.86 20.23 -7.72
C SER A 200 1.61 20.44 -8.56
N GLN A 201 1.19 19.42 -9.29
CA GLN A 201 -0.04 19.42 -10.08
C GLN A 201 -0.71 18.05 -9.91
N SER A 202 -2.01 18.07 -9.62
CA SER A 202 -2.81 16.88 -9.34
C SER A 202 -4.24 16.96 -9.92
N ASP A 203 -4.66 18.11 -10.45
CA ASP A 203 -6.00 18.30 -11.02
C ASP A 203 -5.91 18.78 -12.48
N PRO A 204 -6.45 18.02 -13.46
CA PRO A 204 -7.06 16.69 -13.29
C PRO A 204 -6.01 15.60 -12.96
N PRO A 205 -6.40 14.42 -12.44
CA PRO A 205 -5.47 13.35 -12.07
C PRO A 205 -4.46 12.92 -13.15
N SER A 206 -4.84 12.99 -14.42
CA SER A 206 -3.96 12.73 -15.56
C SER A 206 -2.82 13.73 -15.74
N SER A 207 -2.93 14.92 -15.15
CA SER A 207 -1.92 15.98 -15.19
C SER A 207 -0.90 15.87 -14.05
N GLY A 208 -1.00 14.81 -13.23
CA GLY A 208 -0.12 14.53 -12.10
C GLY A 208 1.36 14.78 -12.40
N ARG A 209 1.95 15.77 -11.72
CA ARG A 209 3.35 16.17 -11.89
C ARG A 209 4.04 16.27 -10.54
N ILE A 210 5.20 15.61 -10.41
CA ILE A 210 6.06 15.77 -9.23
C ILE A 210 6.46 17.23 -9.08
N ASN A 211 6.47 17.71 -7.85
CA ASN A 211 7.07 18.99 -7.52
C ASN A 211 8.55 18.98 -7.93
N PRO A 212 9.01 19.90 -8.81
CA PRO A 212 10.39 19.93 -9.32
C PRO A 212 11.46 19.89 -8.22
N MET A 213 11.16 20.41 -7.02
CA MET A 213 12.05 20.33 -5.86
C MET A 213 12.41 18.90 -5.46
N PHE A 214 11.49 17.96 -5.64
CA PHE A 214 11.65 16.56 -5.24
C PHE A 214 11.94 15.64 -6.42
N GLU A 215 12.03 16.16 -7.65
CA GLU A 215 12.08 15.33 -8.87
C GLU A 215 13.24 14.34 -8.86
N THR A 216 14.45 14.79 -8.52
CA THR A 216 15.65 13.94 -8.45
C THR A 216 15.47 12.81 -7.43
N THR A 217 15.05 13.14 -6.21
CA THR A 217 14.85 12.15 -5.15
C THR A 217 13.71 11.18 -5.48
N MET A 218 12.59 11.67 -6.01
CA MET A 218 11.44 10.83 -6.38
C MET A 218 11.75 9.90 -7.54
N LYS A 219 12.56 10.33 -8.52
CA LYS A 219 13.10 9.44 -9.56
C LYS A 219 13.87 8.28 -8.96
N ALA A 220 14.82 8.59 -8.07
CA ALA A 220 15.63 7.58 -7.40
C ALA A 220 14.80 6.66 -6.48
N VAL A 221 13.78 7.18 -5.79
CA VAL A 221 12.84 6.36 -5.00
C VAL A 221 12.07 5.40 -5.91
N VAL A 222 11.47 5.88 -7.00
CA VAL A 222 10.67 5.02 -7.90
C VAL A 222 11.54 3.97 -8.59
N GLU A 223 12.78 4.31 -8.96
CA GLU A 223 13.75 3.35 -9.48
C GLU A 223 14.09 2.27 -8.44
N PHE A 224 14.42 2.67 -7.21
CA PHE A 224 14.65 1.73 -6.11
C PHE A 224 13.44 0.80 -5.87
N LEU A 225 12.22 1.35 -5.84
CA LEU A 225 11.01 0.56 -5.63
C LEU A 225 10.79 -0.43 -6.77
N LYS A 226 11.10 -0.05 -8.01
CA LYS A 226 11.04 -0.92 -9.18
C LYS A 226 12.06 -2.05 -9.09
N GLU A 227 13.32 -1.75 -8.78
CA GLU A 227 14.39 -2.75 -8.63
C GLU A 227 14.07 -3.83 -7.60
N ASN A 228 13.30 -3.50 -6.56
CA ASN A 228 13.02 -4.38 -5.43
C ASN A 228 11.57 -4.92 -5.40
N GLU A 229 10.77 -4.60 -6.43
CA GLU A 229 9.34 -4.91 -6.50
C GLU A 229 8.59 -4.46 -5.23
N SER A 230 8.94 -3.27 -4.72
CA SER A 230 8.38 -2.69 -3.51
C SER A 230 7.18 -1.79 -3.83
N PRO A 231 6.19 -1.71 -2.93
CA PRO A 231 5.03 -0.85 -3.12
C PRO A 231 5.42 0.63 -3.01
N PHE A 232 4.68 1.50 -3.70
CA PHE A 232 4.73 2.95 -3.48
C PHE A 232 3.67 3.29 -2.42
N ALA A 233 4.09 3.70 -1.22
CA ALA A 233 3.16 4.03 -0.14
C ALA A 233 2.87 5.53 -0.11
N ILE A 234 1.60 5.89 -0.04
CA ILE A 234 1.16 7.29 0.03
C ILE A 234 0.02 7.44 1.04
N ASN A 235 -0.10 8.62 1.63
CA ASN A 235 -1.22 9.01 2.47
C ASN A 235 -2.23 9.87 1.65
N PRO A 236 -3.28 9.29 1.06
CA PRO A 236 -4.35 10.06 0.46
C PRO A 236 -5.28 10.61 1.54
N TYR A 237 -5.62 11.90 1.46
CA TYR A 237 -6.51 12.56 2.42
C TYR A 237 -7.50 13.46 1.69
N PRO A 238 -8.68 12.92 1.30
CA PRO A 238 -9.78 13.71 0.76
C PRO A 238 -10.22 14.87 1.67
N PHE A 239 -10.04 14.72 2.98
CA PHE A 239 -10.36 15.75 3.96
C PHE A 239 -9.65 17.09 3.68
N PHE A 240 -8.35 17.08 3.35
CA PHE A 240 -7.61 18.31 3.08
C PHE A 240 -8.04 18.99 1.77
N ALA A 241 -8.50 18.21 0.79
CA ALA A 241 -9.08 18.76 -0.43
C ALA A 241 -10.41 19.49 -0.12
N TYR A 242 -11.28 18.90 0.70
CA TYR A 242 -12.50 19.56 1.16
C TYR A 242 -12.23 20.79 2.02
N GLN A 243 -11.25 20.73 2.93
CA GLN A 243 -10.87 21.88 3.75
C GLN A 243 -10.45 23.09 2.90
N SER A 244 -9.83 22.85 1.74
CA SER A 244 -9.40 23.89 0.80
C SER A 244 -10.52 24.39 -0.11
N ASP A 245 -11.55 23.58 -0.33
CA ASP A 245 -12.72 23.88 -1.16
C ASP A 245 -14.02 23.34 -0.51
N PRO A 246 -14.61 24.08 0.44
CA PRO A 246 -15.67 23.56 1.31
C PRO A 246 -17.07 23.61 0.68
N ARG A 247 -17.18 23.48 -0.65
CA ARG A 247 -18.47 23.42 -1.35
C ARG A 247 -19.15 22.06 -1.16
N ASP A 248 -20.48 22.03 -1.16
CA ASP A 248 -21.27 20.80 -0.96
C ASP A 248 -20.93 19.70 -1.98
N GLU A 249 -20.66 20.08 -3.24
CA GLU A 249 -20.24 19.15 -4.29
C GLU A 249 -18.89 18.50 -4.00
N THR A 250 -17.96 19.23 -3.38
CA THR A 250 -16.65 18.72 -2.95
C THR A 250 -16.81 17.83 -1.72
N LEU A 251 -17.70 18.19 -0.79
CA LEU A 251 -18.03 17.34 0.36
C LEU A 251 -18.57 15.97 -0.10
N ALA A 252 -19.57 15.98 -0.98
CA ALA A 252 -20.18 14.76 -1.50
C ALA A 252 -19.14 13.88 -2.23
N PHE A 253 -18.26 14.51 -3.01
CA PHE A 253 -17.16 13.84 -3.71
C PHE A 253 -16.11 13.24 -2.76
N CYS A 254 -15.79 13.92 -1.65
CA CYS A 254 -14.83 13.42 -0.65
C CYS A 254 -15.42 12.32 0.26
N LEU A 255 -16.74 12.32 0.48
CA LEU A 255 -17.43 11.36 1.35
C LEU A 255 -18.03 10.15 0.61
N PHE A 256 -17.70 9.95 -0.67
CA PHE A 256 -18.26 8.88 -1.50
C PHE A 256 -19.81 8.94 -1.62
N GLN A 257 -20.41 10.12 -1.47
CA GLN A 257 -21.86 10.31 -1.60
C GLN A 257 -22.26 10.42 -3.08
N PRO A 258 -23.55 10.21 -3.42
CA PRO A 258 -24.05 10.46 -4.77
C PRO A 258 -23.71 11.89 -5.24
N ASN A 259 -23.05 11.99 -6.39
CA ASN A 259 -22.65 13.26 -6.99
C ASN A 259 -22.54 13.13 -8.52
N SER A 260 -22.33 14.24 -9.22
CA SER A 260 -22.22 14.26 -10.69
C SER A 260 -20.94 13.63 -11.24
N GLY A 261 -19.94 13.38 -10.39
CA GLY A 261 -18.59 12.95 -10.75
C GLY A 261 -17.76 14.07 -11.38
N ARG A 262 -16.45 13.88 -11.46
CA ARG A 262 -15.51 14.79 -12.12
C ARG A 262 -14.85 14.09 -13.29
N VAL A 263 -15.00 14.64 -14.50
CA VAL A 263 -14.37 14.07 -15.70
C VAL A 263 -12.98 14.68 -15.85
N ASP A 264 -11.99 13.81 -15.90
CA ASP A 264 -10.61 14.17 -16.17
C ASP A 264 -10.45 14.57 -17.64
N SER A 265 -10.11 15.84 -17.89
CA SER A 265 -10.02 16.40 -19.23
C SER A 265 -8.86 15.84 -20.08
N GLY A 266 -7.87 15.20 -19.45
CA GLY A 266 -6.70 14.65 -20.15
C GLY A 266 -6.87 13.21 -20.64
N ASN A 267 -7.71 12.41 -19.97
CA ASN A 267 -7.91 10.99 -20.32
C ASN A 267 -9.39 10.55 -20.42
N GLY A 268 -10.34 11.43 -20.08
CA GLY A 268 -11.78 11.16 -20.13
C GLY A 268 -12.31 10.29 -18.98
N ILE A 269 -11.48 9.89 -18.01
CA ILE A 269 -11.92 9.09 -16.86
C ILE A 269 -12.83 9.93 -15.98
N LYS A 270 -14.00 9.39 -15.65
CA LYS A 270 -14.93 9.99 -14.69
C LYS A 270 -14.67 9.43 -13.30
N TYR A 271 -14.11 10.24 -12.41
CA TYR A 271 -13.97 9.91 -11.01
C TYR A 271 -15.27 10.21 -10.27
N MET A 272 -15.69 9.28 -9.40
CA MET A 272 -16.91 9.43 -8.60
C MET A 272 -16.62 9.83 -7.14
N ASN A 273 -15.36 9.78 -6.72
CA ASN A 273 -14.92 10.21 -5.40
C ASN A 273 -13.46 10.70 -5.45
N MET A 274 -13.09 11.49 -4.44
CA MET A 274 -11.75 12.09 -4.32
C MET A 274 -10.64 11.06 -4.07
N PHE A 275 -10.94 9.96 -3.39
CA PHE A 275 -9.95 8.94 -3.09
C PHE A 275 -9.43 8.27 -4.37
N ASP A 276 -10.32 7.87 -5.29
CA ASP A 276 -9.96 7.28 -6.58
C ASP A 276 -9.19 8.27 -7.45
N ALA A 277 -9.54 9.56 -7.39
CA ALA A 277 -8.80 10.63 -8.07
C ALA A 277 -7.36 10.71 -7.53
N GLN A 278 -7.18 10.81 -6.21
CA GLN A 278 -5.87 10.87 -5.54
C GLN A 278 -5.03 9.61 -5.78
N VAL A 279 -5.63 8.43 -5.79
CA VAL A 279 -4.93 7.17 -6.10
C VAL A 279 -4.48 7.16 -7.57
N SER A 280 -5.32 7.67 -8.49
CA SER A 280 -4.97 7.74 -9.91
C SER A 280 -3.81 8.70 -10.19
N GLU A 281 -3.74 9.83 -9.48
CA GLU A 281 -2.60 10.76 -9.53
C GLU A 281 -1.26 10.04 -9.24
N THR A 282 -1.23 9.12 -8.28
CA THR A 282 -0.02 8.35 -7.97
C THR A 282 0.39 7.39 -9.09
N SER A 283 -0.60 6.84 -9.80
CA SER A 283 -0.37 5.99 -10.96
C SER A 283 0.21 6.80 -12.13
N THR A 284 -0.28 8.03 -12.32
CA THR A 284 0.27 8.99 -13.29
C THR A 284 1.71 9.38 -12.93
N LEU A 285 1.98 9.70 -11.66
CA LEU A 285 3.33 9.99 -11.16
C LEU A 285 4.31 8.85 -11.45
N ARG A 286 3.92 7.60 -11.18
CA ARG A 286 4.80 6.45 -11.46
C ARG A 286 5.10 6.30 -12.97
N LYS A 287 4.10 6.53 -13.82
CA LYS A 287 4.26 6.45 -15.28
C LYS A 287 5.12 7.57 -15.84
N SER A 288 5.03 8.79 -15.31
CA SER A 288 5.82 9.93 -15.78
C SER A 288 7.31 9.82 -15.44
N ILE A 289 7.65 9.01 -14.43
CA ILE A 289 9.02 8.76 -13.98
C ILE A 289 9.66 7.54 -14.64
N SER A 290 8.86 6.57 -15.10
CA SER A 290 9.37 5.33 -15.72
C SER A 290 8.40 4.77 -16.79
N PRO A 291 8.68 4.92 -18.10
CA PRO A 291 7.90 4.29 -19.16
C PRO A 291 8.38 2.85 -19.48
N PRO A 292 7.56 2.01 -20.15
CA PRO A 292 6.36 1.34 -19.65
C PRO A 292 6.67 0.06 -18.85
N PHE A 293 5.85 -0.19 -17.83
CA PHE A 293 5.85 -1.40 -16.99
C PHE A 293 5.14 -2.55 -17.75
N ILE A 294 5.80 -3.68 -17.96
CA ILE A 294 5.12 -4.97 -18.14
C ILE A 294 4.80 -5.47 -16.74
N LEU A 295 3.52 -5.61 -16.41
CA LEU A 295 3.07 -6.32 -15.22
C LEU A 295 3.46 -7.80 -15.36
N SER A 296 4.63 -8.19 -14.88
CA SER A 296 4.91 -9.60 -14.62
C SER A 296 4.21 -9.99 -13.33
N LYS A 297 3.26 -10.91 -13.43
CA LYS A 297 2.64 -11.59 -12.29
C LYS A 297 3.73 -12.20 -11.40
N ILE A 298 3.65 -11.90 -10.10
CA ILE A 298 4.28 -12.73 -9.08
C ILE A 298 3.33 -13.91 -8.86
N ASN A 299 3.80 -15.10 -9.24
CA ASN A 299 3.20 -16.38 -8.81
C ASN A 299 3.75 -16.75 -7.43
#